data_AF-A0A3B9DVG0-F1
#
_entry.id   AF-A0A3B9DVG0-F1
#
_cell.length_a   1.000
_cell.length_b   1.000
_cell.length_c   1.000
_cell.angle_alpha   90.00
_cell.angle_beta   90.00
_cell.angle_gamma   90.00
#
_symmetry.space_group_name_H-M   'P 1'
#
loop_
_entity.id
_entity.type
_entity.pdbx_description
1 polymer ?
#
loop_
_entity_poly.entity_id
_entity_poly.type
_entity_poly.pdbx_seq_one_letter_code
_entity_poly.pdbx_strand_id
1 'polypeptide(L)'
;MELQKYKTEGMQEGIEIGMKQGMEKGMEKGMEKGMEKGMEKKGRTVIMNLLKLNMPIDNIAAATESPIPYVKEIAREAGYSV
;
A
#
# COMPACT_ATOMS: atom_id res chain seq x y z
N MET A 1 -20.54 18.55 43.63
CA MET A 1 -19.59 19.22 42.71
C MET A 1 -18.59 18.25 42.11
N GLU A 2 -18.04 17.30 42.86
CA GLU A 2 -17.01 16.37 42.35
C GLU A 2 -17.49 15.39 41.27
N LEU A 3 -18.72 14.88 41.37
CA LEU A 3 -19.27 13.91 40.40
C LEU A 3 -19.41 14.45 38.97
N GLN A 4 -19.64 15.76 38.84
CA GLN A 4 -19.71 16.45 37.54
C GLN A 4 -18.31 16.54 36.92
N LYS A 5 -17.28 16.85 37.72
CA LYS A 5 -15.88 16.95 37.28
C LYS A 5 -15.36 15.63 36.70
N TYR A 6 -15.54 14.51 37.40
CA TYR A 6 -15.11 13.20 36.91
C TYR A 6 -15.83 12.77 35.62
N LYS A 7 -17.09 13.16 35.44
CA LYS A 7 -17.84 12.91 34.20
C LYS A 7 -17.28 13.72 33.03
N THR A 8 -16.90 14.97 33.27
CA THR A 8 -16.31 15.85 32.24
C THR A 8 -14.89 15.42 31.89
N GLU A 9 -14.07 15.08 32.87
CA GLU A 9 -12.69 14.61 32.69
C GLU A 9 -12.64 13.27 31.95
N GLY A 10 -13.45 12.28 32.35
CA GLY A 10 -13.50 10.99 31.65
C GLY A 10 -14.07 11.09 30.23
N MET A 11 -14.95 12.05 29.96
CA MET A 11 -15.45 12.32 28.61
C MET A 11 -14.40 12.99 27.73
N GLN A 12 -13.63 13.94 28.28
CA GLN A 12 -12.51 14.56 27.56
C GLN A 12 -11.40 13.55 27.25
N GLU A 13 -10.99 12.73 28.21
CA GLU A 13 -9.99 11.68 27.99
C GLU A 13 -10.46 10.66 26.95
N GLY A 14 -11.72 10.23 27.01
CA GLY A 14 -12.27 9.29 26.04
C GLY A 14 -12.27 9.82 24.61
N ILE A 15 -12.59 11.11 24.43
CA ILE A 15 -12.54 11.78 23.12
C ILE A 15 -11.10 11.91 22.63
N GLU A 16 -10.18 12.33 23.49
CA GLU A 16 -8.78 12.53 23.14
C GLU A 16 -8.10 11.20 22.74
N ILE A 17 -8.31 10.14 23.53
CA ILE A 17 -7.79 8.80 23.24
C ILE A 17 -8.40 8.25 21.95
N GLY A 18 -9.72 8.36 21.78
CA GLY A 18 -10.41 7.86 20.60
C GLY A 18 -9.96 8.56 19.31
N MET A 19 -9.75 9.88 19.38
CA MET A 19 -9.31 10.69 18.24
C MET A 19 -7.85 10.39 17.88
N LYS A 20 -6.96 10.27 18.88
CA LYS A 20 -5.55 9.94 18.66
C LYS A 20 -5.38 8.55 18.06
N GLN A 21 -6.05 7.54 18.64
CA GLN A 21 -6.02 6.16 18.11
C GLN A 21 -6.67 6.03 16.72
N GLY A 22 -7.76 6.76 16.47
CA GLY A 22 -8.44 6.76 15.17
C GLY A 22 -7.59 7.39 14.06
N MET A 23 -6.93 8.50 14.36
CA MET A 23 -6.06 9.21 13.41
C MET A 23 -4.79 8.40 13.09
N GLU A 24 -4.14 7.82 14.11
CA GLU A 24 -2.93 7.03 13.94
C GLU A 24 -3.18 5.77 13.10
N LYS A 25 -4.22 4.98 13.45
CA LYS A 25 -4.62 3.79 12.69
C LYS A 25 -5.12 4.13 11.28
N GLY A 26 -5.80 5.26 11.12
CA GLY A 26 -6.31 5.72 9.82
C GLY A 26 -5.19 6.16 8.88
N MET A 27 -4.21 6.88 9.42
CA MET A 27 -3.06 7.38 8.67
C MET A 27 -2.11 6.25 8.28
N GLU A 28 -1.81 5.32 9.19
CA GLU A 28 -0.96 4.16 8.92
C GLU A 28 -1.55 3.28 7.81
N LYS A 29 -2.82 2.86 7.95
CA LYS A 29 -3.51 2.05 6.93
C LYS A 29 -3.70 2.79 5.60
N GLY A 30 -3.93 4.11 5.66
CA GLY A 30 -4.10 4.95 4.47
C GLY A 30 -2.79 5.12 3.70
N MET A 31 -1.68 5.32 4.41
CA MET A 31 -0.36 5.50 3.83
C MET A 31 0.19 4.19 3.28
N GLU A 32 0.05 3.07 4.02
CA GLU A 32 0.47 1.74 3.57
C GLU A 32 -0.26 1.33 2.29
N LYS A 33 -1.61 1.35 2.30
CA LYS A 33 -2.42 1.03 1.11
C LYS A 33 -2.23 2.01 -0.05
N GLY A 34 -1.97 3.29 0.25
CA GLY A 34 -1.75 4.32 -0.75
C GLY A 34 -0.40 4.17 -1.45
N MET A 35 0.64 3.88 -0.68
CA MET A 35 2.00 3.66 -1.18
C MET A 35 2.11 2.34 -1.95
N GLU A 36 1.51 1.26 -1.43
CA GLU A 36 1.43 -0.04 -2.10
C GLU A 36 0.70 0.07 -3.44
N LYS A 37 -0.52 0.63 -3.47
CA LYS A 37 -1.28 0.83 -4.73
C LYS A 37 -0.60 1.80 -5.70
N GLY A 38 0.12 2.79 -5.20
CA GLY A 38 0.83 3.78 -5.99
C GLY A 38 2.06 3.20 -6.69
N MET A 39 2.85 2.39 -5.98
CA MET A 39 4.01 1.69 -6.51
C MET A 39 3.60 0.55 -7.44
N GLU A 40 2.58 -0.23 -7.08
CA GLU A 40 2.12 -1.39 -7.84
C GLU A 40 1.57 -1.01 -9.22
N LYS A 41 0.77 0.07 -9.33
CA LYS A 41 0.22 0.50 -10.63
C LYS A 41 1.27 1.01 -11.62
N LYS A 42 2.30 1.72 -11.12
CA LYS A 42 3.39 2.21 -11.98
C LYS A 42 4.33 1.08 -12.38
N GLY A 43 4.74 0.24 -11.43
CA GLY A 43 5.61 -0.92 -11.69
C GLY A 43 4.99 -1.88 -12.71
N ARG A 44 3.71 -2.24 -12.52
CA ARG A 44 2.99 -3.15 -13.42
C ARG A 44 2.86 -2.61 -14.84
N THR A 45 2.58 -1.31 -15.01
CA THR A 45 2.46 -0.69 -16.34
C THR A 45 3.80 -0.73 -17.08
N VAL A 46 4.90 -0.44 -16.39
CA VAL A 46 6.25 -0.51 -16.97
C VAL A 46 6.58 -1.95 -17.35
N ILE A 47 6.36 -2.93 -16.46
CA ILE A 47 6.57 -4.36 -16.74
C ILE A 47 5.80 -4.78 -18.00
N MET A 48 4.52 -4.42 -18.12
CA MET A 48 3.72 -4.74 -19.31
C MET A 48 4.26 -4.11 -20.60
N ASN A 49 4.74 -2.87 -20.54
CA ASN A 49 5.31 -2.23 -21.71
C ASN A 49 6.63 -2.91 -22.12
N LEU A 50 7.46 -3.32 -21.17
CA LEU A 50 8.71 -4.03 -21.46
C LEU A 50 8.46 -5.45 -22.01
N LEU A 51 7.42 -6.13 -21.52
CA LEU A 51 6.98 -7.42 -22.09
C LEU A 51 6.52 -7.26 -23.55
N LYS A 52 5.79 -6.19 -23.88
CA LYS A 52 5.41 -5.86 -25.26
C LYS A 52 6.59 -5.57 -26.18
N LEU A 53 7.69 -5.07 -25.62
CA LEU A 53 8.96 -4.88 -26.34
C LEU A 53 9.77 -6.18 -26.45
N ASN A 54 9.19 -7.32 -26.05
CA ASN A 54 9.80 -8.64 -26.12
C ASN A 54 11.11 -8.74 -25.30
N MET A 55 11.20 -7.95 -24.23
CA MET A 55 12.35 -7.94 -23.33
C MET A 55 12.35 -9.20 -22.45
N PRO A 56 13.53 -9.80 -22.16
CA PRO A 56 13.62 -10.94 -21.26
C PRO A 56 13.15 -10.62 -19.83
N ILE A 57 12.51 -11.58 -19.18
CA ILE A 57 12.00 -11.45 -17.81
C ILE A 57 13.08 -11.01 -16.82
N ASP A 58 14.30 -11.56 -16.93
CA ASP A 58 15.43 -11.19 -16.08
C ASP A 58 15.82 -9.72 -16.22
N ASN A 59 15.82 -9.20 -17.45
CA ASN A 59 16.12 -7.79 -17.73
C ASN A 59 14.99 -6.87 -17.24
N ILE A 60 13.74 -7.31 -17.35
CA ILE A 60 12.58 -6.57 -16.84
C ILE A 60 12.65 -6.47 -15.32
N ALA A 61 12.91 -7.59 -14.63
CA ALA A 61 13.07 -7.64 -13.19
C ALA A 61 14.17 -6.68 -12.69
N ALA A 62 15.31 -6.65 -13.38
CA ALA A 62 16.39 -5.73 -13.08
C ALA A 62 15.99 -4.26 -13.33
N ALA A 63 15.34 -3.96 -14.46
CA ALA A 63 14.97 -2.60 -14.85
C ALA A 63 13.86 -2.00 -13.99
N THR A 64 12.96 -2.83 -13.44
CA THR A 64 11.85 -2.38 -12.59
C THR A 64 12.10 -2.66 -11.11
N GLU A 65 13.31 -3.07 -10.74
CA GLU A 65 13.70 -3.46 -9.38
C GLU A 65 12.67 -4.40 -8.72
N SER A 66 12.10 -5.30 -9.53
CA SER A 66 10.99 -6.16 -9.15
C SER A 66 11.43 -7.61 -9.09
N PRO A 67 10.89 -8.42 -8.14
CA PRO A 67 11.21 -9.84 -8.08
C PRO A 67 10.83 -10.57 -9.38
N ILE A 68 11.70 -11.47 -9.87
CA ILE A 68 11.40 -12.33 -11.04
C ILE A 68 10.04 -13.05 -10.92
N PRO A 69 9.64 -13.62 -9.76
CA PRO A 69 8.32 -14.24 -9.62
C PRO A 69 7.16 -13.29 -9.92
N TYR A 70 7.28 -12.02 -9.51
CA TYR A 70 6.26 -10.99 -9.74
C TYR A 70 6.16 -10.63 -11.22
N VAL A 71 7.31 -10.48 -11.91
CA VAL A 71 7.35 -10.23 -13.36
C VAL A 71 6.74 -11.40 -14.14
N LYS A 72 7.01 -12.65 -13.71
CA LYS A 72 6.41 -13.86 -14.33
C LYS A 72 4.91 -13.94 -14.12
N GLU A 73 4.40 -13.54 -12.95
CA GLU A 73 2.97 -13.47 -12.69
C GLU A 73 2.28 -12.50 -13.66
N ILE A 74 2.82 -11.30 -13.79
CA ILE A 74 2.32 -10.27 -14.71
C ILE A 74 2.35 -10.76 -16.15
N ALA A 75 3.45 -11.38 -16.58
CA ALA A 75 3.58 -11.93 -17.92
C ALA A 75 2.56 -13.05 -18.19
N ARG A 76 2.32 -13.94 -17.23
CA ARG A 76 1.29 -14.99 -17.32
C ARG A 76 -0.12 -14.40 -17.45
N GLU A 77 -0.44 -13.37 -16.67
CA GLU A 77 -1.73 -12.69 -16.74
C GLU A 77 -1.95 -11.97 -18.09
N ALA A 78 -0.87 -11.50 -18.73
CA ALA A 78 -0.92 -10.92 -20.07
C ALA A 78 -0.85 -11.93 -21.21
N GLY A 79 -0.75 -13.24 -20.91
CA GLY A 79 -0.72 -14.30 -21.92
C GLY A 79 0.65 -14.52 -22.58
N TYR A 80 1.74 -14.03 -21.98
CA TYR A 80 3.09 -14.34 -22.41
C TYR A 80 3.51 -15.71 -21.88
N SER A 81 4.26 -16.46 -22.72
CA SER A 81 4.93 -17.68 -22.28
C SER A 81 6.14 -17.31 -21.42
N VAL A 82 6.20 -17.85 -20.19
CA VAL A 82 7.24 -17.57 -19.17
C VAL A 82 7.83 -18.83 -18.55
#